data_AF-A0A0R2H159-F1
#
_entry.id   AF-A0A0R2H159-F1
#
_cell.length_a   1.000
_cell.length_b   1.000
_cell.length_c   1.000
_cell.angle_alpha   90.00
_cell.angle_beta   90.00
_cell.angle_gamma   90.00
#
_symmetry.space_group_name_H-M   'P 1'
#
loop_
_entity.id
_entity.type
_entity.pdbx_description
1 polymer ?
#
loop_
_entity_poly.entity_id
_entity_poly.type
_entity_poly.pdbx_seq_one_letter_code
_entity_poly.pdbx_strand_id
1 'polypeptide(L)' 'MISPAVLSAVEIFAAIMILPTIIYFLGHHFTRPFPKVFNALHLMFGGYMASVFTAALVVLVIS' A
#
# COMPACT_ATOMS: atom_id res chain seq x y z
N MET A 1 24.51 2.94 -15.06
CA MET A 1 24.04 3.99 -14.13
C MET A 1 22.52 4.02 -14.20
N ILE A 2 21.81 3.93 -13.06
CA ILE A 2 20.35 4.09 -13.02
C ILE A 2 20.06 5.59 -13.17
N SER A 3 19.09 5.97 -14.00
CA SER A 3 18.73 7.38 -14.15
C SER A 3 18.07 7.90 -12.86
N PRO A 4 18.21 9.20 -12.53
CA PRO A 4 17.53 9.78 -11.38
C PRO A 4 16.02 9.54 -11.39
N ALA A 5 15.40 9.58 -12.58
CA ALA A 5 13.96 9.32 -12.73
C ALA A 5 13.56 7.89 -12.35
N VAL A 6 14.35 6.89 -12.73
CA VAL A 6 14.09 5.49 -12.37
C VAL A 6 14.26 5.27 -10.87
N LEU A 7 15.28 5.91 -10.26
CA LEU A 7 15.48 5.85 -8.82
C LEU A 7 14.28 6.43 -8.05
N SER A 8 13.82 7.63 -8.42
CA SER A 8 12.65 8.26 -7.79
C SER A 8 11.37 7.43 -7.98
N ALA A 9 11.17 6.81 -9.14
CA ALA A 9 10.02 5.93 -9.37
C ALA A 9 10.04 4.70 -8.43
N VAL A 10 11.22 4.11 -8.22
CA VAL A 10 11.40 2.99 -7.28
C VAL A 10 11.16 3.42 -5.84
N GLU A 11 11.65 4.60 -5.43
CA GLU A 11 11.41 5.14 -4.09
C GLU A 11 9.93 5.41 -3.82
N ILE A 12 9.23 6.00 -4.79
CA ILE A 12 7.78 6.24 -4.70
C ILE A 12 7.03 4.92 -4.61
N PHE A 13 7.38 3.94 -5.45
CA PHE A 13 6.76 2.61 -5.39
C PHE A 13 7.00 1.93 -4.03
N ALA A 14 8.23 2.00 -3.52
CA ALA A 14 8.58 1.50 -2.21
C ALA A 14 7.78 2.20 -1.10
N ALA A 15 7.61 3.52 -1.16
CA ALA A 15 6.79 4.27 -0.20
C ALA A 15 5.32 3.84 -0.25
N ILE A 16 4.76 3.67 -1.45
CA ILE A 16 3.37 3.22 -1.68
C ILE A 16 3.14 1.81 -1.14
N MET A 17 4.15 0.93 -1.15
CA MET A 17 3.99 -0.45 -0.70
C MET A 17 4.37 -0.65 0.78
N ILE A 18 5.54 -0.14 1.19
CA ILE A 18 6.14 -0.42 2.49
C ILE A 18 5.44 0.35 3.60
N LEU A 19 5.21 1.65 3.43
CA LEU A 19 4.67 2.49 4.49
C LEU A 19 3.25 2.05 4.92
N PRO A 20 2.29 1.81 4.00
CA PRO A 20 0.97 1.32 4.36
C PRO A 20 1.01 -0.06 4.99
N THR A 21 1.93 -0.91 4.56
CA THR A 21 2.14 -2.25 5.15
C THR A 21 2.59 -2.13 6.61
N ILE A 22 3.58 -1.28 6.89
CA ILE A 22 4.04 -1.03 8.26
C ILE A 22 2.89 -0.48 9.13
N ILE A 23 2.17 0.54 8.63
CA ILE A 23 1.03 1.12 9.33
C ILE A 23 -0.03 0.06 9.62
N TYR A 24 -0.35 -0.78 8.63
CA TYR A 24 -1.32 -1.87 8.79
C TYR A 24 -0.86 -2.88 9.84
N PHE A 25 0.39 -3.34 9.83
CA PHE A 25 0.88 -4.32 10.81
C PHE A 25 0.89 -3.77 12.23
N LEU A 26 1.37 -2.53 12.41
CA LEU A 26 1.34 -1.86 13.71
C LEU A 26 -0.11 -1.68 14.18
N GLY A 27 -0.97 -1.12 13.32
CA GLY A 27 -2.39 -0.96 13.61
C GLY A 27 -3.06 -2.29 13.94
N HIS A 28 -2.77 -3.36 13.19
CA HIS A 28 -3.32 -4.70 13.43
C HIS A 28 -2.95 -5.20 14.82
N HIS A 29 -1.68 -5.07 15.21
CA HIS A 29 -1.22 -5.47 16.52
C HIS A 29 -1.94 -4.71 17.64
N PHE A 30 -2.01 -3.38 17.56
CA PHE A 30 -2.59 -2.54 18.62
C PHE A 30 -4.12 -2.56 18.65
N THR A 31 -4.79 -2.74 17.51
CA THR A 31 -6.26 -2.68 17.42
C THR A 31 -6.94 -4.03 17.60
N ARG A 32 -6.19 -5.13 17.71
CA ARG A 32 -6.69 -6.48 17.97
C ARG A 32 -7.79 -6.57 19.06
N PRO A 33 -7.66 -5.88 20.21
CA PRO A 33 -8.71 -5.90 21.25
C PRO A 33 -10.01 -5.17 20.85
N PHE A 34 -9.98 -4.35 19.80
CA PHE A 34 -11.08 -3.48 19.36
C PHE A 34 -11.60 -3.95 17.99
N PRO A 35 -12.50 -4.96 17.93
CA PRO A 35 -12.84 -5.68 16.69
C PRO A 35 -13.40 -4.78 15.59
N LYS A 36 -14.15 -3.72 15.93
CA LYS A 36 -14.67 -2.76 14.95
C LYS A 36 -13.55 -1.96 14.29
N VAL A 37 -12.58 -1.47 15.08
CA VAL A 37 -11.44 -0.70 14.59
C VAL A 37 -10.49 -1.59 13.80
N PHE A 38 -10.24 -2.80 14.31
CA PHE A 38 -9.47 -3.82 13.62
C PHE A 38 -10.05 -4.14 12.24
N ASN A 39 -11.36 -4.37 12.15
CA ASN A 39 -12.01 -4.65 10.88
C ASN A 39 -11.96 -3.46 9.92
N ALA A 40 -12.17 -2.23 10.43
CA ALA A 40 -12.03 -1.02 9.62
C ALA A 40 -10.61 -0.89 9.04
N LEU A 41 -9.58 -1.18 9.83
CA LEU A 41 -8.19 -1.18 9.37
C LEU A 41 -7.95 -2.21 8.26
N HIS A 42 -8.52 -3.42 8.36
CA HIS A 42 -8.41 -4.44 7.30
C HIS A 42 -9.09 -4.01 6.02
N LEU A 43 -10.29 -3.43 6.12
CA LEU A 43 -11.02 -2.94 4.96
C LEU A 43 -10.27 -1.79 4.28
N MET A 44 -9.75 -0.84 5.06
CA MET A 44 -8.97 0.28 4.51
C MET A 44 -7.69 -0.20 3.84
N PHE A 45 -6.93 -1.09 4.48
CA PHE A 45 -5.70 -1.63 3.89
C PHE A 45 -5.98 -2.49 2.66
N GLY A 46 -6.97 -3.38 2.72
CA GLY A 46 -7.39 -4.20 1.58
C GLY A 46 -7.86 -3.35 0.41
N GLY A 47 -8.67 -2.32 0.68
CA GLY A 47 -9.15 -1.37 -0.34
C GLY A 47 -8.00 -0.57 -0.97
N TYR A 48 -7.04 -0.12 -0.16
CA TYR A 48 -5.82 0.52 -0.65
C TYR A 48 -5.03 -0.40 -1.58
N MET A 49 -4.75 -1.64 -1.16
CA MET A 49 -4.01 -2.61 -1.98
C MET A 49 -4.74 -2.93 -3.29
N ALA A 50 -6.07 -3.05 -3.24
CA ALA A 50 -6.89 -3.24 -4.44
C ALA A 50 -6.73 -2.05 -5.39
N SER A 51 -6.80 -0.81 -4.90
CA SER A 51 -6.63 0.39 -5.74
C SER A 51 -5.24 0.49 -6.37
N VAL A 52 -4.17 0.18 -5.64
CA VAL A 52 -2.80 0.17 -6.16
C VAL A 52 -2.65 -0.91 -7.23
N PHE A 53 -3.19 -2.10 -7.00
CA PHE A 53 -3.17 -3.18 -7.97
C PHE A 53 -3.95 -2.81 -9.24
N THR A 54 -5.15 -2.24 -9.11
CA THR A 54 -5.93 -1.75 -10.25
C THR A 54 -5.17 -0.66 -11.03
N ALA A 55 -4.56 0.30 -10.34
CA ALA A 55 -3.76 1.33 -10.99
C ALA A 55 -2.56 0.75 -11.76
N ALA A 56 -1.86 -0.23 -11.17
CA ALA A 56 -0.76 -0.92 -11.83
C ALA A 56 -1.22 -1.69 -13.08
N LEU A 57 -2.36 -2.38 -13.00
CA LEU A 57 -2.96 -3.06 -14.15
C LEU A 57 -3.37 -2.09 -15.25
N VAL A 58 -3.99 -0.97 -14.89
CA VAL A 58 -4.39 0.09 -15.84
C VAL A 58 -3.17 0.62 -16.58
N VAL A 59 -2.08 0.92 -15.86
CA VAL A 59 -0.82 1.34 -16.50
C VAL A 59 -0.30 0.24 -17.42
N LEU A 60 -0.25 -1.02 -16.97
CA LEU A 60 0.29 -2.13 -17.76
C LEU A 60 -0.53 -2.44 -19.03
N VAL A 61 -1.85 -2.26 -18.99
CA VAL A 61 -2.75 -2.61 -20.09
C VAL A 61 -2.94 -1.44 -21.07
N ILE A 62 -2.98 -0.21 -20.56
CA ILE A 62 -3.31 0.98 -21.36
C ILE A 62 -2.04 1.71 -21.84
N SER A 63 -0.90 1.56 -21.15
CA SER A 63 0.37 2.23 -21.49
C SER A 63 1.34 1.28 -22.17
#